data_AF-A0A895A7N2-F1
#
_entry.id   AF-A0A895A7N2-F1
#
_cell.length_a   1.000
_cell.length_b   1.000
_cell.length_c   1.000
_cell.angle_alpha   90.00
_cell.angle_beta   90.00
_cell.angle_gamma   90.00
#
_symmetry.space_group_name_H-M   'P 1'
#
loop_
_entity.id
_entity.type
_entity.pdbx_description
1 polymer ?
#
loop_
_entity_poly.entity_id
_entity_poly.type
_entity_poly.pdbx_seq_one_letter_code
_entity_poly.pdbx_strand_id
1 'polypeptide(L)'
;MVDPSVAIFGPLDTLVAPYLEYAILALAVLNFVSRRIAHAQHVTQAADGPEALSRHWFHSFTTWGLVITTLYYLTLHHHAGMVLSVLVLGVFFADFFEFEARKVEARDGRSLERPKGALVAATFMLLYVAYLSLFFVVKPLWTQVV
;
A
#
# COMPACT_ATOMS: atom_id res chain seq x y z
N MET A 1 -23.96 -12.21 5.74
CA MET A 1 -23.60 -12.40 7.16
C MET A 1 -22.15 -12.85 7.18
N VAL A 2 -21.31 -12.23 8.01
CA VAL A 2 -19.92 -12.69 8.22
C VAL A 2 -20.00 -14.06 8.86
N ASP A 3 -19.32 -15.06 8.29
CA ASP A 3 -19.26 -16.40 8.86
C ASP A 3 -18.57 -16.33 10.24
N PRO A 4 -19.21 -16.77 11.34
CA PRO A 4 -18.64 -16.65 12.69
C PRO A 4 -17.28 -17.32 12.84
N SER A 5 -16.95 -18.28 11.97
CA SER A 5 -15.68 -19.01 12.01
C SER A 5 -14.45 -18.21 11.54
N VAL A 6 -14.65 -17.04 10.91
CA VAL A 6 -13.58 -16.19 10.34
C VAL A 6 -13.51 -14.78 10.95
N ALA A 7 -14.34 -14.50 11.95
CA ALA A 7 -14.39 -13.20 12.64
C ALA A 7 -13.36 -13.14 13.79
N ILE A 8 -12.16 -12.60 13.53
CA ILE A 8 -11.07 -12.47 14.53
C ILE A 8 -11.51 -11.65 15.76
N PHE A 9 -12.33 -10.60 15.57
CA PHE A 9 -12.81 -9.75 16.66
C PHE A 9 -14.33 -9.91 16.92
N GLY A 10 -14.92 -10.97 16.39
CA GLY A 10 -16.33 -11.32 16.64
C GLY A 10 -17.29 -10.20 16.23
N PRO A 11 -18.16 -9.70 17.13
CA PRO A 11 -19.15 -8.67 16.79
C PRO A 11 -18.56 -7.36 16.24
N LEU A 12 -17.34 -6.99 16.63
CA LEU A 12 -16.69 -5.76 16.16
C LEU A 12 -16.45 -5.78 14.64
N ASP A 13 -16.21 -6.97 14.08
CA ASP A 13 -15.97 -7.14 12.64
C ASP A 13 -17.18 -6.68 11.83
N THR A 14 -18.39 -6.84 12.35
CA THR A 14 -19.63 -6.40 11.68
C THR A 14 -19.74 -4.88 11.56
N LEU A 15 -19.11 -4.15 12.49
CA LEU A 15 -19.12 -2.69 12.50
C LEU A 15 -18.04 -2.12 11.57
N VAL A 16 -16.90 -2.79 11.47
CA VAL A 16 -15.74 -2.33 10.70
C VAL A 16 -15.79 -2.77 9.24
N ALA A 17 -16.29 -3.98 8.96
CA ALA A 17 -16.29 -4.58 7.62
C ALA A 17 -16.83 -3.65 6.51
N PRO A 18 -17.95 -2.92 6.69
CA PRO A 18 -18.50 -2.05 5.64
C PRO A 18 -17.58 -0.89 5.24
N TYR A 19 -16.63 -0.51 6.10
CA TYR A 19 -15.76 0.65 5.90
C TYR A 19 -14.32 0.28 5.53
N LEU A 20 -13.98 -1.01 5.58
CA LEU A 20 -12.61 -1.48 5.51
C LEU A 20 -11.97 -1.19 4.14
N GLU A 21 -12.73 -1.33 3.05
CA GLU A 21 -12.26 -1.01 1.70
C GLU A 21 -11.92 0.47 1.53
N TYR A 22 -12.71 1.37 2.13
CA TYR A 22 -12.42 2.81 2.13
C TYR A 22 -11.22 3.15 3.01
N ALA A 23 -11.05 2.47 4.15
CA ALA A 23 -9.88 2.63 5.01
C ALA A 23 -8.60 2.21 4.27
N ILE A 24 -8.62 1.09 3.53
CA ILE A 24 -7.49 0.64 2.73
C ILE A 24 -7.24 1.61 1.55
N LEU A 25 -8.29 2.11 0.90
CA LEU A 25 -8.14 3.13 -0.15
C LEU A 25 -7.45 4.39 0.40
N ALA A 26 -7.87 4.88 1.57
CA ALA A 26 -7.25 6.03 2.22
C ALA A 26 -5.78 5.76 2.55
N LEU A 27 -5.46 4.59 3.12
CA LEU A 27 -4.09 4.16 3.37
C LEU A 27 -3.26 4.04 2.09
N ALA A 28 -3.85 3.58 0.98
CA ALA A 28 -3.19 3.49 -0.32
C ALA A 28 -2.81 4.88 -0.82
N VAL A 29 -3.72 5.86 -0.76
CA VAL A 29 -3.42 7.27 -1.10
C VAL A 29 -2.33 7.83 -0.18
N LEU A 30 -2.41 7.59 1.13
CA LEU A 30 -1.39 8.01 2.09
C LEU A 30 -0.03 7.37 1.81
N ASN A 31 0.02 6.12 1.31
CA ASN A 31 1.26 5.47 0.92
C ASN A 31 1.94 6.17 -0.28
N PHE A 32 1.17 6.65 -1.26
CA PHE A 32 1.72 7.46 -2.36
C PHE A 32 2.27 8.80 -1.88
N VAL A 33 1.52 9.48 -0.99
CA VAL A 33 1.96 10.74 -0.40
C VAL A 33 3.23 10.55 0.43
N SER A 34 3.24 9.55 1.31
CA SER A 34 4.38 9.24 2.18
C SER A 34 5.61 8.84 1.37
N ARG A 35 5.44 8.12 0.26
CA ARG A 35 6.51 7.78 -0.70
C ARG A 35 7.16 9.02 -1.32
N ARG A 36 6.35 10.01 -1.72
CA ARG A 36 6.86 11.27 -2.28
C ARG A 36 7.68 12.03 -1.24
N ILE A 37 7.18 12.13 -0.02
CA ILE A 37 7.86 12.81 1.09
C ILE A 37 9.16 12.08 1.44
N ALA A 38 9.13 10.74 1.53
CA ALA A 38 10.31 9.91 1.76
C ALA A 38 11.38 10.13 0.68
N HIS A 39 10.99 10.16 -0.60
CA HIS A 39 11.94 10.43 -1.67
C HIS A 39 12.58 11.82 -1.56
N ALA A 40 11.81 12.86 -1.26
CA ALA A 40 12.37 14.20 -1.03
C ALA A 40 13.38 14.21 0.13
N GLN A 41 13.07 13.54 1.26
CA GLN A 41 14.00 13.41 2.38
C GLN A 41 15.28 12.67 1.97
N HIS A 42 15.19 11.56 1.23
CA HIS A 42 16.35 10.77 0.85
C HIS A 42 17.27 11.55 -0.10
N VAL A 43 16.71 12.39 -0.98
CA VAL A 43 17.49 13.28 -1.85
C VAL A 43 18.29 14.29 -1.02
N THR A 44 17.67 14.88 0.01
CA THR A 44 18.38 15.78 0.94
C THR A 44 19.46 15.03 1.72
N GLN A 45 19.14 13.86 2.27
CA GLN A 45 20.10 13.04 3.05
C GLN A 45 21.29 12.57 2.21
N ALA A 46 21.08 12.28 0.93
CA ALA A 46 22.16 11.87 0.04
C ALA A 46 23.25 12.96 -0.12
N ALA A 47 22.93 14.23 0.13
CA ALA A 47 23.92 15.32 0.16
C ALA A 47 24.89 15.22 1.35
N ASP A 48 24.45 14.61 2.46
CA ASP A 48 25.26 14.39 3.67
C ASP A 48 26.06 13.07 3.60
N GLY A 49 25.91 12.31 2.51
CA GLY A 49 26.64 11.08 2.22
C GLY A 49 25.81 9.79 2.36
N PRO A 50 26.35 8.64 1.91
CA PRO A 50 25.58 7.39 1.81
C PRO A 50 25.07 6.85 3.15
N GLU A 51 25.81 7.07 4.23
CA GLU A 51 25.46 6.58 5.57
C GLU A 51 24.36 7.41 6.25
N ALA A 52 24.02 8.58 5.71
CA ALA A 52 22.95 9.45 6.24
C ALA A 52 21.54 8.97 5.83
N LEU A 53 21.43 8.07 4.84
CA LEU A 53 20.17 7.53 4.35
C LEU A 53 19.46 6.70 5.43
N SER A 54 18.28 7.16 5.83
CA SER A 54 17.45 6.48 6.82
C SER A 54 16.04 6.24 6.31
N ARG A 55 15.34 5.25 6.89
CA ARG A 55 13.96 4.96 6.51
C ARG A 55 13.04 6.04 7.04
N HIS A 56 12.18 6.59 6.18
CA HIS A 56 11.16 7.55 6.60
C HIS A 56 10.09 6.85 7.46
N TRP A 57 9.89 7.35 8.68
CA TRP A 57 8.96 6.75 9.65
C TRP A 57 7.51 6.74 9.15
N PHE A 58 7.02 7.87 8.61
CA PHE A 58 5.65 7.99 8.10
C PHE A 58 5.38 7.02 6.93
N HIS A 59 6.34 6.86 6.01
CA HIS A 59 6.20 5.89 4.94
C HIS A 59 6.14 4.47 5.49
N SER A 60 7.04 4.12 6.40
CA SER A 60 7.03 2.82 7.09
C SER A 60 5.71 2.55 7.80
N PHE A 61 5.15 3.55 8.49
CA PHE A 61 3.86 3.48 9.15
C PHE A 61 2.73 3.20 8.14
N THR A 62 2.67 3.93 7.03
CA THR A 62 1.63 3.70 6.00
C THR A 62 1.75 2.33 5.33
N THR A 63 2.97 1.84 5.10
CA THR A 63 3.20 0.51 4.49
C THR A 63 2.80 -0.60 5.46
N TRP A 64 3.19 -0.53 6.73
CA TRP A 64 2.75 -1.51 7.73
C TRP A 64 1.24 -1.44 8.00
N GLY A 65 0.67 -0.24 8.02
CA GLY A 65 -0.78 -0.05 8.08
C GLY A 65 -1.48 -0.78 6.94
N LEU A 66 -1.02 -0.60 5.70
CA LEU A 66 -1.54 -1.34 4.54
C LEU A 66 -1.46 -2.85 4.74
N VAL A 67 -0.29 -3.39 5.13
CA VAL A 67 -0.08 -4.83 5.34
C VAL A 67 -1.04 -5.38 6.39
N ILE A 68 -1.11 -4.76 7.56
CA ILE A 68 -1.95 -5.23 8.67
C ILE A 68 -3.43 -5.16 8.28
N THR A 69 -3.87 -4.02 7.73
CA THR A 69 -5.27 -3.82 7.36
C THR A 69 -5.69 -4.75 6.23
N THR A 70 -4.82 -5.05 5.25
CA THR A 70 -5.14 -6.03 4.19
C THR A 70 -5.18 -7.46 4.68
N LEU A 71 -4.28 -7.86 5.58
CA LEU A 71 -4.33 -9.19 6.17
C LEU A 71 -5.60 -9.38 7.01
N TYR A 72 -6.08 -8.34 7.68
CA TYR A 72 -7.38 -8.36 8.33
C TYR A 72 -8.54 -8.39 7.31
N TYR A 73 -8.48 -7.61 6.23
CA TYR A 73 -9.49 -7.68 5.17
C TYR A 73 -9.58 -9.07 4.52
N LEU A 74 -8.45 -9.78 4.38
CA LEU A 74 -8.40 -11.17 3.93
C LEU A 74 -9.20 -12.14 4.82
N THR A 75 -9.30 -11.89 6.13
CA THR A 75 -10.07 -12.78 7.02
C THR A 75 -11.56 -12.61 6.81
N LEU A 76 -12.00 -11.39 6.47
CA LEU A 76 -13.42 -11.06 6.24
C LEU A 76 -13.87 -11.31 4.79
N HIS A 77 -12.98 -11.08 3.82
CA HIS A 77 -13.25 -11.15 2.38
C HIS A 77 -12.16 -11.99 1.69
N HIS A 78 -12.27 -13.31 1.78
CA HIS A 78 -11.17 -14.22 1.43
C HIS A 78 -10.62 -14.03 0.01
N HIS A 79 -11.48 -14.03 -1.01
CA HIS A 79 -11.03 -13.93 -2.40
C HIS A 79 -10.44 -12.54 -2.71
N ALA A 80 -11.19 -11.47 -2.42
CA ALA A 80 -10.75 -10.11 -2.70
C ALA A 80 -9.50 -9.74 -1.88
N GLY A 81 -9.48 -10.13 -0.61
CA GLY A 81 -8.37 -9.88 0.28
C GLY A 81 -7.12 -10.68 -0.07
N MET A 82 -7.23 -11.89 -0.62
CA MET A 82 -6.04 -12.64 -1.08
C MET A 82 -5.32 -11.90 -2.19
N VAL A 83 -6.07 -11.43 -3.21
CA VAL A 83 -5.51 -10.64 -4.30
C VAL A 83 -4.89 -9.34 -3.77
N LEU A 84 -5.62 -8.62 -2.90
CA LEU A 84 -5.14 -7.36 -2.36
C LEU A 84 -3.90 -7.52 -1.46
N SER A 85 -3.82 -8.59 -0.66
CA SER A 85 -2.65 -8.92 0.16
C SER A 85 -1.42 -9.22 -0.69
N VAL A 86 -1.57 -9.97 -1.79
CA VAL A 86 -0.45 -10.22 -2.72
C VAL A 86 0.07 -8.91 -3.31
N LEU A 87 -0.83 -8.02 -3.74
CA LEU A 87 -0.46 -6.71 -4.27
C LEU A 87 0.24 -5.84 -3.22
N VAL A 88 -0.30 -5.76 -2.00
CA VAL A 88 0.30 -4.98 -0.90
C VAL A 88 1.65 -5.54 -0.47
N LEU A 89 1.81 -6.86 -0.38
CA LEU A 89 3.11 -7.47 -0.11
C LEU A 89 4.10 -7.17 -1.25
N GLY A 90 3.65 -7.18 -2.50
CA GLY A 90 4.46 -6.72 -3.63
C GLY A 90 4.95 -5.28 -3.48
N VAL A 91 4.08 -4.36 -3.05
CA VAL A 91 4.47 -2.97 -2.72
C VAL A 91 5.49 -2.94 -1.59
N PHE A 92 5.24 -3.67 -0.49
CA PHE A 92 6.15 -3.73 0.65
C PHE A 92 7.55 -4.21 0.25
N PHE A 93 7.65 -5.28 -0.54
CA PHE A 93 8.94 -5.78 -1.01
C PHE A 93 9.61 -4.81 -1.99
N ALA A 94 8.84 -4.19 -2.88
CA ALA A 94 9.37 -3.18 -3.78
C ALA A 94 9.94 -1.98 -2.99
N ASP A 95 9.26 -1.52 -1.93
CA ASP A 95 9.73 -0.47 -1.03
C ASP A 95 11.01 -0.85 -0.29
N PHE A 96 11.09 -2.11 0.15
CA PHE A 96 12.28 -2.61 0.82
C PHE A 96 13.50 -2.56 -0.10
N PHE A 97 13.39 -3.11 -1.32
CA PHE A 97 14.51 -3.14 -2.26
C PHE A 97 14.82 -1.77 -2.86
N GLU A 98 13.82 -0.91 -3.03
CA GLU A 98 14.00 0.49 -3.44
C GLU A 98 14.91 1.24 -2.45
N PHE A 99 14.75 1.01 -1.14
CA PHE A 99 15.64 1.62 -0.15
C PHE A 99 17.07 1.12 -0.26
N GLU A 100 17.28 -0.18 -0.46
CA GLU A 100 18.62 -0.75 -0.64
C GLU A 100 19.27 -0.25 -1.94
N ALA A 101 18.50 -0.12 -3.03
CA ALA A 101 18.97 0.46 -4.28
C ALA A 101 19.47 1.91 -4.10
N ARG A 102 18.78 2.72 -3.31
CA ARG A 102 19.19 4.11 -3.03
C ARG A 102 20.51 4.22 -2.29
N LYS A 103 20.78 3.31 -1.34
CA LYS A 103 22.09 3.28 -0.68
C LYS A 103 23.21 2.99 -1.67
N VAL A 104 22.97 2.07 -2.62
CA VAL A 104 23.92 1.77 -3.69
C VAL A 104 24.12 2.98 -4.60
N GLU A 105 23.03 3.62 -5.04
CA GLU A 105 23.10 4.85 -5.86
C GLU A 105 23.90 5.96 -5.18
N ALA A 106 23.63 6.23 -3.89
CA ALA A 106 24.36 7.23 -3.14
C ALA A 106 25.84 6.87 -2.96
N ARG A 107 26.16 5.58 -2.73
CA ARG A 107 27.54 5.10 -2.60
C ARG A 107 28.33 5.20 -3.91
N ASP A 108 27.65 5.02 -5.04
CA ASP A 108 28.23 5.18 -6.37
C ASP A 108 28.31 6.66 -6.82
N GLY A 109 27.89 7.61 -5.97
CA GLY A 109 27.86 9.04 -6.31
C GLY A 109 26.83 9.41 -7.37
N ARG A 110 25.85 8.53 -7.64
CA ARG A 110 24.77 8.78 -8.60
C ARG A 110 23.66 9.57 -7.93
N SER A 111 22.97 10.42 -8.71
CA SER A 111 21.74 11.05 -8.25
C SER A 111 20.67 9.99 -8.01
N LEU A 112 19.92 10.10 -6.91
CA LEU A 112 18.86 9.14 -6.59
C LEU A 112 17.78 9.13 -7.67
N GLU A 113 17.47 7.96 -8.21
CA GLU A 113 16.40 7.81 -9.18
C GLU A 113 15.01 7.90 -8.52
N ARG A 114 13.99 8.13 -9.35
CA ARG A 114 12.60 8.01 -8.90
C ARG A 114 12.28 6.53 -8.59
N PRO A 115 11.39 6.25 -7.61
CA PRO A 115 11.04 4.89 -7.19
C PRO A 115 10.14 4.16 -8.19
N LYS A 116 10.63 3.88 -9.40
CA LYS A 116 9.80 3.36 -10.51
C LYS A 116 9.17 2.02 -10.16
N GLY A 117 9.96 1.06 -9.66
CA GLY A 117 9.47 -0.29 -9.36
C GLY A 117 8.36 -0.29 -8.31
N ALA A 118 8.59 0.41 -7.21
CA ALA A 118 7.62 0.51 -6.14
C ALA A 118 6.40 1.39 -6.51
N LEU A 119 6.56 2.39 -7.37
CA LEU A 119 5.43 3.16 -7.92
C LEU A 119 4.51 2.30 -8.80
N VAL A 120 5.09 1.43 -9.65
CA VAL A 120 4.31 0.52 -10.49
C VAL A 120 3.54 -0.47 -9.62
N ALA A 121 4.20 -1.12 -8.66
CA ALA A 121 3.53 -2.02 -7.72
C ALA A 121 2.39 -1.32 -6.96
N ALA A 122 2.64 -0.11 -6.46
CA ALA A 122 1.65 0.68 -5.73
C ALA A 122 0.48 1.08 -6.63
N THR A 123 0.71 1.29 -7.93
CA THR A 123 -0.34 1.64 -8.88
C THR A 123 -1.29 0.46 -9.10
N PHE A 124 -0.78 -0.76 -9.28
CA PHE A 124 -1.64 -1.95 -9.39
C PHE A 124 -2.45 -2.18 -8.12
N MET A 125 -1.81 -2.03 -6.95
CA MET A 125 -2.51 -2.08 -5.66
C MET A 125 -3.62 -1.03 -5.57
N LEU A 126 -3.33 0.22 -5.92
CA LEU A 126 -4.30 1.33 -5.88
C LEU A 126 -5.49 1.07 -6.82
N LEU A 127 -5.22 0.64 -8.06
CA LEU A 127 -6.27 0.33 -9.02
C LEU A 127 -7.21 -0.76 -8.50
N TYR A 128 -6.65 -1.80 -7.87
CA TYR A 128 -7.45 -2.90 -7.34
C TYR A 128 -8.29 -2.48 -6.14
N VAL A 129 -7.73 -1.75 -5.17
CA VAL A 129 -8.53 -1.26 -4.03
C VAL A 129 -9.55 -0.20 -4.47
N ALA A 130 -9.24 0.64 -5.45
CA ALA A 130 -10.18 1.58 -6.03
C ALA A 130 -11.33 0.85 -6.74
N TYR A 131 -11.03 -0.23 -7.46
CA TYR A 131 -12.06 -1.08 -8.04
C TYR A 131 -13.00 -1.63 -6.97
N LEU A 132 -12.48 -2.19 -5.87
CA LEU A 132 -13.31 -2.72 -4.77
C LEU A 132 -14.18 -1.62 -4.14
N SER A 133 -13.54 -0.53 -3.68
CA SER A 133 -14.19 0.53 -2.91
C SER A 133 -15.11 1.45 -3.72
N LEU A 134 -14.84 1.64 -5.02
CA LEU A 134 -15.56 2.59 -5.87
C LEU A 134 -16.42 1.91 -6.94
N PHE A 135 -16.57 0.58 -6.92
CA PHE A 135 -17.35 -0.14 -7.93
C PHE A 135 -18.77 0.39 -8.06
N PHE A 136 -19.38 0.86 -6.97
CA PHE A 136 -20.73 1.43 -6.96
C PHE A 136 -20.90 2.60 -7.94
N VAL A 137 -19.83 3.32 -8.26
CA VAL A 137 -19.82 4.44 -9.23
C VAL A 137 -19.99 3.91 -10.65
N VAL A 138 -19.33 2.80 -10.97
CA VAL A 138 -19.29 2.19 -12.32
C VAL A 138 -20.42 1.19 -12.52
N LYS A 139 -20.93 0.59 -11.42
CA LYS A 139 -21.98 -0.43 -11.41
C LYS A 139 -23.18 -0.11 -12.31
N PRO A 140 -23.76 1.11 -12.32
CA PRO A 140 -24.94 1.42 -13.14
C PRO A 140 -24.70 1.27 -14.65
N LEU A 141 -23.48 1.56 -15.11
CA LEU A 141 -23.09 1.39 -16.51
C LEU A 141 -22.71 -0.05 -16.81
N TRP A 142 -22.02 -0.72 -15.89
CA TRP A 142 -21.57 -2.10 -16.06
C TRP A 142 -22.74 -3.08 -16.25
N THR A 143 -23.80 -2.94 -15.44
CA THR A 143 -25.01 -3.79 -15.50
C THR A 143 -25.83 -3.62 -16.79
N GLN A 144 -25.50 -2.64 -17.63
CA GLN A 144 -26.15 -2.49 -18.95
C GLN A 144 -25.49 -3.34 -20.04
N VAL A 145 -24.22 -3.73 -19.84
CA VAL A 145 -23.42 -4.44 -20.86
C VAL A 145 -23.19 -5.90 -20.48
N VAL A 146 -23.08 -6.19 -19.18
CA VAL A 146 -22.92 -7.53 -18.60
C VAL A 146 -24.16 -7.88 -17.79
#